data_AF-A0A7C4URZ7-F1
#
_entry.id   AF-A0A7C4URZ7-F1
#
_cell.length_a   1.000
_cell.length_b   1.000
_cell.length_c   1.000
_cell.angle_alpha   90.00
_cell.angle_beta   90.00
_cell.angle_gamma   90.00
#
_symmetry.space_group_name_H-M   'P 1'
#
loop_
_entity.id
_entity.type
_entity.pdbx_description
1 polymer ?
#
loop_
_entity_poly.entity_id
_entity_poly.type
_entity_poly.pdbx_seq_one_letter_code
_entity_poly.pdbx_strand_id
1 'polypeptide(L)'
;RVMIIDYDAHHGNGTQAALLNEERVAFLSVHQFQPGFYPGTGAMNEAPHAKKRIVNVPLPARAGDTVYEYVADQIFKPFAESFKPQMIFISVGFDAHWNDPITTLGLSSAGYFMLAEKSIALAEEFCDGRIVFVLEGGYDPVNVANGTEATFHALTKSPRRNEAGDTSPYEEPDCESRIEEIRKWHGFS
;
A
#
# COMPACT_ATOMS: atom_id res chain seq x y z
N ARG A 1 -10.30 5.41 -16.44
CA ARG A 1 -10.11 4.35 -15.44
C ARG A 1 -9.22 4.88 -14.33
N VAL A 2 -9.60 4.70 -13.07
CA VAL A 2 -8.86 5.18 -11.91
C VAL A 2 -8.42 4.00 -11.06
N MET A 3 -7.16 3.96 -10.64
CA MET A 3 -6.67 2.96 -9.70
C MET A 3 -6.37 3.63 -8.36
N ILE A 4 -6.76 2.99 -7.27
CA ILE A 4 -6.46 3.41 -5.91
C ILE A 4 -5.56 2.35 -5.29
N ILE A 5 -4.40 2.77 -4.80
CA ILE A 5 -3.53 1.95 -3.96
C ILE A 5 -3.62 2.54 -2.55
N ASP A 6 -3.97 1.70 -1.60
CA ASP A 6 -4.13 2.03 -0.20
C ASP A 6 -3.10 1.23 0.59
N TYR A 7 -2.20 1.94 1.26
CA TYR A 7 -1.23 1.37 2.19
C TYR A 7 -1.27 2.08 3.55
N ASP A 8 -2.44 2.60 3.92
CA ASP A 8 -2.82 2.76 5.33
C ASP A 8 -2.82 1.38 6.03
N ALA A 9 -2.48 1.35 7.31
CA ALA A 9 -2.40 0.10 8.05
C ALA A 9 -3.74 -0.62 8.21
N HIS A 10 -4.86 0.09 8.04
CA HIS A 10 -6.21 -0.45 8.14
C HIS A 10 -6.79 -0.72 6.76
N HIS A 11 -7.59 -1.78 6.64
CA HIS A 11 -8.32 -2.02 5.41
C HIS A 11 -9.30 -0.86 5.15
N GLY A 12 -9.16 -0.20 3.98
CA GLY A 12 -10.09 0.80 3.46
C GLY A 12 -11.47 0.24 3.10
N ASN A 13 -12.18 -0.32 4.08
CA ASN A 13 -13.46 -1.01 3.93
C ASN A 13 -14.55 -0.12 3.30
N GLY A 14 -14.56 1.18 3.63
CA GLY A 14 -15.46 2.16 3.02
C GLY A 14 -15.21 2.32 1.52
N THR A 15 -13.94 2.49 1.14
CA THR A 15 -13.50 2.60 -0.26
C THR A 15 -13.83 1.32 -1.04
N GLN A 16 -13.52 0.16 -0.48
CA GLN A 16 -13.91 -1.13 -1.08
C GLN A 16 -15.42 -1.22 -1.31
N ALA A 17 -16.22 -0.93 -0.27
CA ALA A 17 -17.68 -1.05 -0.35
C ALA A 17 -18.28 -0.10 -1.40
N ALA A 18 -17.79 1.15 -1.46
CA ALA A 18 -18.26 2.15 -2.41
C ALA A 18 -17.93 1.77 -3.88
N LEU A 19 -16.79 1.10 -4.10
CA LEU A 19 -16.28 0.80 -5.44
C LEU A 19 -16.57 -0.63 -5.90
N LEU A 20 -17.21 -1.46 -5.06
CA LEU A 20 -17.41 -2.88 -5.33
C LEU A 20 -18.11 -3.16 -6.66
N ASN A 21 -18.97 -2.26 -7.16
CA ASN A 21 -19.66 -2.42 -8.45
C ASN A 21 -19.26 -1.38 -9.50
N GLU A 22 -18.25 -0.55 -9.23
CA GLU A 22 -17.79 0.48 -10.16
C GLU A 22 -16.62 -0.04 -11.00
N GLU A 23 -16.91 -0.55 -12.20
CA GLU A 23 -15.90 -1.16 -13.08
C GLU A 23 -14.85 -0.17 -13.61
N ARG A 24 -15.11 1.14 -13.56
CA ARG A 24 -14.15 2.16 -13.98
C ARG A 24 -13.07 2.43 -12.92
N VAL A 25 -13.19 1.84 -11.72
CA VAL A 25 -12.26 2.01 -10.61
C VAL A 25 -11.76 0.66 -10.07
N ALA A 26 -10.45 0.59 -9.84
CA ALA A 26 -9.81 -0.54 -9.15
C ALA A 26 -9.22 -0.06 -7.82
N PHE A 27 -9.29 -0.91 -6.80
CA PHE A 27 -8.84 -0.65 -5.44
C PHE A 27 -7.96 -1.80 -4.96
N LEU A 28 -6.78 -1.47 -4.45
CA LEU A 28 -5.86 -2.38 -3.80
C LEU A 28 -5.59 -1.85 -2.40
N SER A 29 -5.74 -2.67 -1.38
CA SER A 29 -5.43 -2.31 0.00
C SER A 29 -4.40 -3.28 0.60
N VAL A 30 -3.31 -2.73 1.12
CA VAL A 30 -2.25 -3.42 1.87
C VAL A 30 -2.35 -3.00 3.32
N HIS A 31 -2.77 -3.92 4.20
CA HIS A 31 -3.14 -3.56 5.56
C HIS A 31 -2.79 -4.68 6.53
N GLN A 32 -2.67 -4.33 7.81
CA GLN A 32 -2.56 -5.31 8.88
C GLN A 32 -3.87 -6.10 9.00
N PHE A 33 -3.76 -7.41 9.15
CA PHE A 33 -4.93 -8.27 9.29
C PHE A 33 -4.68 -9.41 10.26
N GLN A 34 -5.41 -9.38 11.38
CA GLN A 34 -5.43 -10.45 12.38
C GLN A 34 -6.77 -10.44 13.12
N PRO A 35 -7.16 -11.55 13.78
CA PRO A 35 -8.42 -11.60 14.53
C PRO A 35 -8.54 -10.44 15.53
N GLY A 36 -9.64 -9.69 15.43
CA GLY A 36 -9.92 -8.55 16.30
C GLY A 36 -9.27 -7.22 15.91
N PHE A 37 -8.48 -7.17 14.84
CA PHE A 37 -7.94 -5.91 14.31
C PHE A 37 -9.01 -5.12 13.55
N TYR A 38 -9.09 -3.81 13.76
CA TYR A 38 -10.04 -2.95 13.07
C TYR A 38 -9.71 -2.90 11.56
N PRO A 39 -10.70 -2.85 10.65
CA PRO A 39 -12.15 -2.90 10.87
C PRO A 39 -12.75 -4.32 10.90
N GLY A 40 -11.93 -5.37 10.95
CA GLY A 40 -12.38 -6.77 10.90
C GLY A 40 -12.75 -7.28 9.50
N THR A 41 -12.37 -6.54 8.46
CA THR A 41 -12.49 -6.89 7.03
C THR A 41 -11.12 -6.75 6.37
N GLY A 42 -11.02 -7.09 5.09
CA GLY A 42 -9.76 -7.08 4.32
C GLY A 42 -9.22 -8.48 4.02
N ALA A 43 -10.04 -9.53 4.15
CA ALA A 43 -9.58 -10.86 3.79
C ALA A 43 -9.34 -10.95 2.26
N MET A 44 -8.31 -11.69 1.85
CA MET A 44 -7.95 -11.88 0.42
C MET A 44 -9.12 -12.36 -0.45
N ASN A 45 -10.02 -13.18 0.12
CA ASN A 45 -11.16 -13.78 -0.57
C ASN A 45 -12.48 -13.02 -0.35
N GLU A 46 -12.46 -11.80 0.18
CA GLU A 46 -13.66 -11.05 0.54
C GLU A 46 -14.44 -10.50 -0.67
N ALA A 47 -13.76 -10.26 -1.79
CA ALA A 47 -14.37 -9.76 -3.03
C ALA A 47 -14.21 -10.75 -4.21
N PRO A 48 -14.73 -11.99 -4.14
CA PRO A 48 -14.47 -13.04 -5.14
C PRO A 48 -15.04 -12.72 -6.52
N HIS A 49 -16.05 -11.84 -6.59
CA HIS A 49 -16.69 -11.40 -7.84
C HIS A 49 -15.98 -10.22 -8.51
N ALA A 50 -15.00 -9.60 -7.84
CA ALA A 50 -14.26 -8.44 -8.33
C ALA A 50 -12.75 -8.70 -8.39
N LYS A 51 -12.34 -9.96 -8.62
CA LYS A 51 -10.93 -10.33 -8.80
C LYS A 51 -10.25 -9.45 -9.84
N LYS A 52 -8.97 -9.14 -9.62
CA LYS A 52 -8.16 -8.22 -10.44
C LYS A 52 -8.61 -6.77 -10.43
N ARG A 53 -9.68 -6.41 -9.68
CA ARG A 53 -10.15 -5.03 -9.53
C ARG A 53 -10.23 -4.60 -8.06
N ILE A 54 -10.68 -5.48 -7.17
CA ILE A 54 -10.60 -5.32 -5.72
C ILE A 54 -9.58 -6.35 -5.21
N VAL A 55 -8.48 -5.87 -4.65
CA VAL A 55 -7.33 -6.69 -4.24
C VAL A 55 -6.99 -6.37 -2.78
N ASN A 56 -7.15 -7.35 -1.91
CA ASN A 56 -6.77 -7.21 -0.50
C ASN A 56 -5.47 -7.99 -0.24
N VAL A 57 -4.51 -7.29 0.35
CA VAL A 57 -3.22 -7.82 0.77
C VAL A 57 -3.15 -7.77 2.31
N PRO A 58 -3.75 -8.75 2.99
CA PRO A 58 -3.69 -8.84 4.45
C PRO A 58 -2.28 -9.25 4.90
N LEU A 59 -1.62 -8.40 5.68
CA LEU A 59 -0.27 -8.60 6.19
C LEU A 59 -0.28 -8.94 7.70
N PRO A 60 0.67 -9.79 8.14
CA PRO A 60 0.89 -10.04 9.57
C PRO A 60 1.63 -8.86 10.23
N ALA A 61 1.67 -8.86 11.56
CA ALA A 61 2.50 -7.94 12.32
C ALA A 61 3.97 -8.00 11.87
N ARG A 62 4.65 -6.85 11.94
CA ARG A 62 6.05 -6.57 11.58
C ARG A 62 6.40 -6.67 10.11
N ALA A 63 5.42 -6.92 9.22
CA ALA A 63 5.64 -6.75 7.79
C ALA A 63 6.10 -5.31 7.51
N GLY A 64 7.33 -5.17 7.02
CA GLY A 64 8.03 -3.90 6.89
C GLY A 64 8.56 -3.66 5.48
N ASP A 65 9.65 -2.91 5.38
CA ASP A 65 10.16 -2.40 4.10
C ASP A 65 10.36 -3.50 3.05
N THR A 66 10.92 -4.65 3.44
CA THR A 66 11.19 -5.77 2.53
C THR A 66 9.91 -6.43 2.05
N VAL A 67 8.95 -6.67 2.96
CA VAL A 67 7.64 -7.23 2.62
C VAL A 67 6.86 -6.28 1.71
N TYR A 68 6.85 -4.99 2.02
CA TYR A 68 6.15 -3.98 1.22
C TYR A 68 6.78 -3.78 -0.16
N GLU A 69 8.11 -3.84 -0.28
CA GLU A 69 8.79 -3.88 -1.57
C GLU A 69 8.34 -5.09 -2.40
N TYR A 70 8.32 -6.28 -1.78
CA TYR A 70 7.87 -7.49 -2.46
C TYR A 70 6.38 -7.40 -2.88
N VAL A 71 5.51 -6.83 -2.05
CA VAL A 71 4.11 -6.55 -2.44
C VAL A 71 4.04 -5.60 -3.63
N ALA A 72 4.83 -4.53 -3.64
CA ALA A 72 4.83 -3.57 -4.74
C ALA A 72 5.26 -4.23 -6.07
N ASP A 73 6.31 -5.05 -6.03
CA ASP A 73 6.83 -5.73 -7.22
C ASP A 73 5.90 -6.84 -7.71
N GLN A 74 5.34 -7.65 -6.79
CA GLN A 74 4.56 -8.82 -7.14
C GLN A 74 3.06 -8.56 -7.31
N ILE A 75 2.53 -7.46 -6.78
CA ILE A 75 1.10 -7.15 -6.81
C ILE A 75 0.82 -5.81 -7.50
N PHE A 76 1.49 -4.70 -7.13
CA PHE A 76 1.09 -3.38 -7.67
C PHE A 76 1.28 -3.32 -9.19
N LYS A 77 2.42 -3.82 -9.67
CA LYS A 77 2.75 -3.83 -11.09
C LYS A 77 1.78 -4.72 -11.90
N PRO A 78 1.57 -6.01 -11.58
CA PRO A 78 0.58 -6.82 -12.29
C PRO A 78 -0.86 -6.30 -12.17
N PHE A 79 -1.21 -5.66 -11.05
CA PHE A 79 -2.52 -5.03 -10.87
C PHE A 79 -2.71 -3.86 -11.84
N ALA A 80 -1.72 -2.98 -11.97
CA ALA A 80 -1.73 -1.89 -12.93
C ALA A 80 -1.77 -2.39 -14.38
N GLU A 81 -1.01 -3.44 -14.72
CA GLU A 81 -1.02 -4.05 -16.06
C GLU A 81 -2.38 -4.63 -16.44
N SER A 82 -3.02 -5.32 -15.47
CA SER A 82 -4.33 -5.92 -15.67
C SER A 82 -5.42 -4.87 -15.85
N PHE A 83 -5.36 -3.76 -15.09
CA PHE A 83 -6.42 -2.75 -15.09
C PHE A 83 -6.21 -1.60 -16.08
N LYS A 84 -4.94 -1.31 -16.44
CA LYS A 84 -4.51 -0.22 -17.32
C LYS A 84 -5.08 1.13 -16.87
N PRO A 85 -4.73 1.65 -15.68
CA PRO A 85 -5.27 2.91 -15.18
C PRO A 85 -4.91 4.08 -16.09
N GLN A 86 -5.62 5.20 -15.93
CA GLN A 86 -5.29 6.48 -16.57
C GLN A 86 -4.96 7.55 -15.51
N MET A 87 -5.20 7.24 -14.24
CA MET A 87 -4.87 8.05 -13.07
C MET A 87 -4.72 7.12 -11.86
N ILE A 88 -3.75 7.42 -11.00
CA ILE A 88 -3.52 6.69 -9.75
C ILE A 88 -3.80 7.63 -8.57
N PHE A 89 -4.53 7.14 -7.58
CA PHE A 89 -4.64 7.75 -6.26
C PHE A 89 -3.96 6.83 -5.26
N ILE A 90 -3.25 7.45 -4.32
CA ILE A 90 -2.66 6.80 -3.19
C ILE A 90 -3.37 7.26 -1.93
N SER A 91 -4.04 6.33 -1.25
CA SER A 91 -4.45 6.52 0.16
C SER A 91 -3.22 6.20 1.01
N VAL A 92 -2.56 7.26 1.50
CA VAL A 92 -1.31 7.16 2.25
C VAL A 92 -1.57 7.47 3.72
N GLY A 93 -1.75 6.41 4.51
CA GLY A 93 -1.65 6.47 5.97
C GLY A 93 -0.21 6.23 6.41
N PHE A 94 0.23 6.95 7.45
CA PHE A 94 1.55 6.77 8.05
C PHE A 94 1.52 5.89 9.31
N ASP A 95 0.39 5.24 9.57
CA ASP A 95 0.17 4.36 10.72
C ASP A 95 0.70 2.94 10.51
N ALA A 96 1.17 2.57 9.32
CA ALA A 96 1.93 1.33 9.09
C ALA A 96 3.40 1.43 9.54
N HIS A 97 3.82 2.60 10.04
CA HIS A 97 5.16 2.80 10.56
C HIS A 97 5.41 1.93 11.81
N TRP A 98 6.62 1.37 11.96
CA TRP A 98 6.92 0.37 13.00
C TRP A 98 6.71 0.85 14.45
N ASN A 99 6.73 2.16 14.67
CA ASN A 99 6.53 2.78 15.98
C ASN A 99 5.19 3.54 16.10
N ASP A 100 4.25 3.36 15.17
CA ASP A 100 2.92 3.94 15.33
C ASP A 100 2.19 3.31 16.53
N PRO A 101 1.50 4.10 17.38
CA PRO A 101 0.93 3.59 18.63
C PRO A 101 -0.26 2.64 18.47
N ILE A 102 -0.90 2.55 17.29
CA ILE A 102 -2.15 1.78 17.12
C ILE A 102 -2.03 0.56 16.21
N THR A 103 -0.88 0.35 15.59
CA THR A 103 -0.64 -0.78 14.68
C THR A 103 0.65 -1.51 15.05
N THR A 104 0.95 -2.59 14.35
CA THR A 104 2.14 -3.40 14.61
C THR A 104 2.88 -3.78 13.33
N LEU A 105 2.71 -3.01 12.26
CA LEU A 105 3.47 -3.19 11.01
C LEU A 105 4.91 -2.73 11.17
N GLY A 106 5.70 -2.77 10.10
CA GLY A 106 7.16 -2.62 10.16
C GLY A 106 7.75 -1.56 9.22
N LEU A 107 6.93 -0.70 8.60
CA LEU A 107 7.47 0.28 7.65
C LEU A 107 8.36 1.31 8.35
N SER A 108 9.45 1.69 7.69
CA SER A 108 10.23 2.88 8.02
C SER A 108 9.87 4.04 7.10
N SER A 109 10.39 5.24 7.38
CA SER A 109 10.28 6.34 6.43
C SER A 109 11.02 6.07 5.12
N ALA A 110 12.01 5.17 5.08
CA ALA A 110 12.64 4.73 3.84
C ALA A 110 11.72 3.78 3.04
N GLY A 111 10.95 2.93 3.71
CA GLY A 111 9.91 2.13 3.08
C GLY A 111 8.83 2.99 2.41
N TYR A 112 8.34 4.03 3.08
CA TYR A 112 7.37 4.97 2.46
C TYR A 112 7.95 5.70 1.25
N PHE A 113 9.22 6.10 1.30
CA PHE A 113 9.91 6.69 0.15
C PHE A 113 9.93 5.71 -1.04
N MET A 114 10.35 4.47 -0.80
CA MET A 114 10.37 3.40 -1.80
C MET A 114 8.99 3.13 -2.39
N LEU A 115 7.94 3.04 -1.56
CA LEU A 115 6.57 2.83 -2.03
C LEU A 115 6.08 4.00 -2.89
N ALA A 116 6.42 5.24 -2.50
CA ALA A 116 6.11 6.42 -3.29
C ALA A 116 6.83 6.38 -4.65
N GLU A 117 8.12 6.05 -4.71
CA GLU A 117 8.88 5.91 -5.95
C GLU A 117 8.27 4.84 -6.87
N LYS A 118 7.97 3.64 -6.35
CA LYS A 118 7.34 2.57 -7.14
C LYS A 118 5.95 2.99 -7.64
N SER A 119 5.16 3.70 -6.82
CA SER A 119 3.84 4.21 -7.21
C SER A 119 3.93 5.29 -8.31
N ILE A 120 4.92 6.19 -8.22
CA ILE A 120 5.18 7.22 -9.24
C ILE A 120 5.62 6.57 -10.54
N ALA A 121 6.50 5.57 -10.50
CA ALA A 121 6.93 4.83 -11.69
C ALA A 121 5.74 4.17 -12.41
N LEU A 122 4.79 3.58 -11.68
CA LEU A 122 3.54 3.07 -12.26
C LEU A 122 2.71 4.18 -12.92
N ALA A 123 2.63 5.36 -12.30
CA ALA A 123 1.91 6.48 -12.89
C ALA A 123 2.59 7.02 -14.15
N GLU A 124 3.91 7.11 -14.17
CA GLU A 124 4.70 7.49 -15.35
C GLU A 124 4.46 6.50 -16.50
N GLU A 125 4.41 5.21 -16.21
CA GLU A 125 4.22 4.17 -17.22
C GLU A 125 2.79 4.08 -17.77
N PHE A 126 1.78 4.09 -16.91
CA PHE A 126 0.39 3.81 -17.30
C PHE A 126 -0.49 5.06 -17.43
N CYS A 127 -0.12 6.16 -16.77
CA CYS A 127 -1.02 7.30 -16.53
C CYS A 127 -0.44 8.64 -16.99
N ASP A 128 0.59 8.67 -17.83
CA ASP A 128 1.34 9.89 -18.21
C ASP A 128 1.77 10.74 -17.00
N GLY A 129 2.15 10.06 -15.90
CA GLY A 129 2.55 10.69 -14.64
C GLY A 129 1.41 11.21 -13.76
N ARG A 130 0.13 10.94 -14.09
CA ARG A 130 -1.01 11.40 -13.29
C ARG A 130 -1.18 10.58 -12.01
N ILE A 131 -0.71 11.14 -10.90
CA ILE A 131 -0.81 10.57 -9.55
C ILE A 131 -1.22 11.63 -8.52
N VAL A 132 -1.99 11.22 -7.51
CA VAL A 132 -2.35 12.04 -6.35
C VAL A 132 -2.15 11.23 -5.08
N PHE A 133 -1.47 11.81 -4.09
CA PHE A 133 -1.36 11.25 -2.73
C PHE A 133 -2.35 11.98 -1.82
N VAL A 134 -3.11 11.21 -1.04
CA VAL A 134 -4.12 11.72 -0.09
C VAL A 134 -3.76 11.17 1.28
N LEU A 135 -3.53 12.07 2.24
CA LEU A 135 -3.22 11.70 3.63
C LEU A 135 -4.43 11.00 4.28
N GLU A 136 -4.19 9.87 4.92
CA GLU A 136 -5.17 9.08 5.68
C GLU A 136 -4.77 9.02 7.18
N GLY A 137 -4.46 7.83 7.72
CA GLY A 137 -4.02 7.60 9.08
C GLY A 137 -2.60 8.05 9.40
N GLY A 138 -2.19 7.82 10.64
CA GLY A 138 -0.89 8.21 11.20
C GLY A 138 -1.07 8.94 12.52
N TYR A 139 -0.64 8.30 13.61
CA TYR A 139 -1.00 8.72 14.97
C TYR A 139 0.21 9.11 15.82
N ASP A 140 1.41 8.94 15.27
CA ASP A 140 2.62 9.60 15.73
C ASP A 140 2.94 10.81 14.81
N PRO A 141 2.96 12.05 15.33
CA PRO A 141 3.23 13.25 14.53
C PRO A 141 4.61 13.26 13.85
N VAL A 142 5.61 12.61 14.43
CA VAL A 142 6.96 12.51 13.85
C VAL A 142 6.93 11.55 12.66
N ASN A 143 6.23 10.42 12.80
CA ASN A 143 6.06 9.47 11.68
C ASN A 143 5.30 10.14 10.52
N VAL A 144 4.23 10.89 10.81
CA VAL A 144 3.47 11.64 9.78
C VAL A 144 4.37 12.66 9.09
N ALA A 145 5.18 13.42 9.84
CA ALA A 145 6.08 14.40 9.28
C ALA A 145 7.15 13.77 8.39
N ASN A 146 7.83 12.72 8.87
CA ASN A 146 8.90 12.04 8.15
C ASN A 146 8.38 11.30 6.91
N GLY A 147 7.24 10.64 7.03
CA GLY A 147 6.57 9.96 5.93
C GLY A 147 6.09 10.94 4.85
N THR A 148 5.51 12.06 5.26
CA THR A 148 5.11 13.14 4.34
C THR A 148 6.33 13.70 3.60
N GLU A 149 7.42 13.98 4.32
CA GLU A 149 8.69 14.42 3.72
C GLU A 149 9.22 13.39 2.72
N ALA A 150 9.22 12.09 3.07
CA ALA A 150 9.61 11.00 2.17
C ALA A 150 8.78 11.01 0.88
N THR A 151 7.45 11.10 0.97
CA THR A 151 6.56 11.17 -0.21
C THR A 151 6.89 12.38 -1.09
N PHE A 152 7.12 13.55 -0.50
CA PHE A 152 7.46 14.77 -1.27
C PHE A 152 8.84 14.71 -1.92
N HIS A 153 9.85 14.11 -1.27
CA HIS A 153 11.17 13.91 -1.90
C HIS A 153 11.05 13.01 -3.13
N ALA A 154 10.31 11.91 -3.03
CA ALA A 154 10.05 11.02 -4.16
C ALA A 154 9.33 11.75 -5.29
N LEU A 155 8.25 12.47 -4.98
CA LEU A 155 7.44 13.19 -5.97
C LEU A 155 8.20 14.31 -6.70
N THR A 156 9.06 15.03 -5.98
CA THR A 156 9.85 16.13 -6.54
C THR A 156 11.19 15.69 -7.13
N LYS A 157 11.54 14.39 -7.03
CA LYS A 157 12.85 13.83 -7.38
C LYS A 157 13.99 14.57 -6.68
N SER A 158 13.72 15.11 -5.48
CA SER A 158 14.71 15.81 -4.68
C SER A 158 15.59 14.81 -3.94
N PRO A 159 16.89 15.07 -3.79
CA PRO A 159 17.74 14.22 -2.97
C PRO A 159 17.23 14.27 -1.53
N ARG A 160 17.02 13.09 -0.94
CA ARG A 160 16.62 12.97 0.46
C ARG A 160 17.75 13.53 1.32
N ARG A 161 17.55 14.73 1.87
CA ARG A 161 18.63 15.46 2.56
C ARG A 161 18.98 14.85 3.90
N ASN A 162 18.02 14.21 4.57
CA ASN A 162 18.20 13.46 5.80
C ASN A 162 17.34 12.20 5.73
N GLU A 163 17.96 11.02 5.81
CA GLU A 163 17.20 9.83 6.19
C GLU A 163 16.77 9.99 7.64
N ALA A 164 15.51 9.67 7.95
CA ALA A 164 14.96 9.82 9.29
C ALA A 164 15.68 8.94 10.34
N GLY A 165 16.50 7.98 9.90
CA GLY A 165 17.25 7.08 10.79
C GLY A 165 16.34 6.16 11.60
N ASP A 166 15.15 5.87 11.06
CA ASP A 166 14.05 5.18 11.72
C ASP A 166 13.82 3.78 11.15
N THR A 167 14.90 3.06 10.83
CA THR A 167 14.81 1.65 10.42
C THR A 167 14.10 0.83 11.50
N SER A 168 13.17 -0.04 11.08
CA SER A 168 12.48 -0.95 12.00
C SER A 168 13.49 -1.81 12.76
N PRO A 169 13.42 -1.89 14.10
CA PRO A 169 14.33 -2.71 14.90
C PRO A 169 13.89 -4.19 14.95
N TYR A 170 12.77 -4.54 14.31
CA TYR A 170 12.18 -5.86 14.37
C TYR A 170 12.49 -6.69 13.12
N GLU A 171 12.65 -8.00 13.31
CA GLU A 171 12.74 -8.95 12.20
C GLU A 171 11.40 -9.01 11.44
N GLU A 172 11.47 -8.89 10.11
CA GLU A 172 10.31 -9.00 9.24
C GLU A 172 9.88 -10.46 9.06
N PRO A 173 8.57 -10.76 8.99
CA PRO A 173 8.08 -12.10 8.70
C PRO A 173 8.27 -12.44 7.21
N ASP A 174 8.58 -13.71 6.92
CA ASP A 174 8.53 -14.24 5.54
C ASP A 174 7.07 -14.28 5.05
N CYS A 175 6.76 -13.42 4.08
CA CYS A 175 5.44 -13.30 3.47
C CYS A 175 5.39 -13.79 2.02
N GLU A 176 6.47 -14.35 1.46
CA GLU A 176 6.55 -14.66 0.02
C GLU A 176 5.45 -15.63 -0.41
N SER A 177 5.29 -16.74 0.33
CA SER A 177 4.28 -17.76 0.03
C SER A 177 2.85 -17.22 0.07
N ARG A 178 2.56 -16.29 1.01
CA ARG A 178 1.26 -15.64 1.17
C ARG A 178 0.99 -14.65 0.04
N ILE A 179 1.99 -13.88 -0.35
CA ILE A 179 1.88 -12.92 -1.46
C ILE A 179 1.71 -13.66 -2.79
N GLU A 180 2.39 -14.78 -2.98
CA GLU A 180 2.19 -15.67 -4.12
C GLU A 180 0.78 -16.27 -4.15
N GLU A 181 0.22 -16.64 -3.00
CA GLU A 181 -1.18 -17.09 -2.89
C GLU A 181 -2.15 -16.00 -3.36
N ILE A 182 -1.94 -14.75 -2.94
CA ILE A 182 -2.73 -13.58 -3.37
C ILE A 182 -2.60 -13.38 -4.89
N ARG A 183 -1.37 -13.44 -5.42
CA ARG A 183 -1.09 -13.30 -6.86
C ARG A 183 -1.85 -14.36 -7.67
N LYS A 184 -1.77 -15.63 -7.25
CA LYS A 184 -2.50 -16.75 -7.85
C LYS A 184 -4.00 -16.63 -7.72
N TRP A 185 -4.51 -16.20 -6.57
CA TRP A 185 -5.94 -16.03 -6.30
C TRP A 185 -6.57 -15.05 -7.28
N HIS A 186 -5.89 -13.94 -7.55
CA HIS A 186 -6.31 -12.95 -8.54
C HIS A 186 -5.95 -13.33 -9.97
N GLY A 187 -5.05 -14.29 -10.19
CA GLY A 187 -4.62 -14.72 -11.52
C GLY A 187 -3.75 -13.66 -12.20
N PHE A 188 -2.93 -12.95 -11.42
CA PHE A 188 -1.85 -12.14 -11.94
C PHE A 188 -0.73 -13.06 -12.44
N SER A 189 -0.19 -12.72 -13.62
CA SER A 189 0.86 -13.47 -14.33
C SER A 189 2.23 -12.88 -14.08
#